data_AF-A0A7K4HHW0-F1
#
_entry.id   AF-A0A7K4HHW0-F1
#
_cell.length_a   1.000
_cell.length_b   1.000
_cell.length_c   1.000
_cell.angle_alpha   90.00
_cell.angle_beta   90.00
_cell.angle_gamma   90.00
#
_symmetry.space_group_name_H-M   'P 1'
#
loop_
_entity.id
_entity.type
_entity.pdbx_description
1 polymer ?
#
loop_
_entity_poly.entity_id
_entity_poly.type
_entity_poly.pdbx_seq_one_letter_code
_entity_poly.pdbx_strand_id
1 'polypeptide(L)'
;MKKVSQDDKLFFFERNFFTLDGLWMIETEEMTNWETALKIDVIVWKKLLNIVIRRLKKYLQLEKNDLRNLIDILTFRWSIEGWEYKVLKSEDGKVKIVVDQCPYQAAMSRNPERTEKQPLICKEMCIPFYKSVVENYNENIILNRTAFMGLGDSSCDFSLSFEDKTLDKAEQGGIPEEIRKIKKEDKLFYFEKNFRTLDGLWVIKTERELGWDAALKLDISVWQKLYIIIFRRVIKYLNIKGNTLEDLVNVLSFIWNCEGNIHNIFQEGDNQATISIIECPYIAAMERNPERHNRIESICKDMCISYLQPVIKEFNPKIEVERDKFMGLGDSECNIILKLKD
;
A
#
# COMPACT_ATOMS: atom_id res chain seq x y z
N MET A 1 8.76 21.02 14.66
CA MET A 1 8.45 19.73 13.99
C MET A 1 9.39 18.64 14.48
N LYS A 2 8.90 17.45 14.83
CA LYS A 2 9.78 16.29 15.08
C LYS A 2 10.28 15.75 13.74
N LYS A 3 11.60 15.69 13.55
CA LYS A 3 12.19 15.05 12.36
C LYS A 3 11.98 13.54 12.46
N VAL A 4 11.30 12.95 11.49
CA VAL A 4 11.13 11.49 11.40
C VAL A 4 12.36 10.84 10.76
N SER A 5 12.79 9.73 11.33
CA SER A 5 13.90 8.92 10.83
C SER A 5 13.46 7.95 9.72
N GLN A 6 14.41 7.27 9.08
CA GLN A 6 14.10 6.19 8.14
C GLN A 6 13.43 5.00 8.84
N ASP A 7 13.82 4.69 10.09
CA ASP A 7 13.18 3.64 10.88
C ASP A 7 11.73 3.99 11.22
N ASP A 8 11.45 5.26 11.54
CA ASP A 8 10.09 5.74 11.79
C ASP A 8 9.20 5.60 10.54
N LYS A 9 9.73 5.99 9.38
CA LYS A 9 9.04 5.82 8.10
C LYS A 9 8.83 4.35 7.76
N LEU A 10 9.85 3.50 7.96
CA LEU A 10 9.72 2.07 7.70
C LEU A 10 8.65 1.45 8.60
N PHE A 11 8.66 1.78 9.90
CA PHE A 11 7.60 1.39 10.83
C PHE A 11 6.22 1.81 10.32
N PHE A 12 6.06 3.06 9.90
CA PHE A 12 4.79 3.58 9.41
C PHE A 12 4.33 2.86 8.14
N PHE A 13 5.16 2.83 7.09
CA PHE A 13 4.76 2.30 5.79
C PHE A 13 4.60 0.78 5.80
N GLU A 14 5.54 0.02 6.38
CA GLU A 14 5.48 -1.46 6.40
C GLU A 14 4.23 -1.94 7.15
N ARG A 15 3.89 -1.33 8.29
CA ARG A 15 2.74 -1.75 9.10
C ARG A 15 1.42 -1.41 8.43
N ASN A 16 1.36 -0.29 7.72
CA ASN A 16 0.10 0.21 7.19
C ASN A 16 -0.18 -0.24 5.75
N PHE A 17 0.82 -0.65 4.97
CA PHE A 17 0.66 -0.98 3.54
C PHE A 17 -0.43 -2.03 3.26
N PHE A 18 -0.29 -3.23 3.84
CA PHE A 18 -1.30 -4.29 3.68
C PHE A 18 -2.57 -4.04 4.50
N THR A 19 -2.50 -3.20 5.54
CA THR A 19 -3.70 -2.81 6.29
C THR A 19 -4.60 -1.92 5.43
N LEU A 20 -4.01 -0.95 4.72
CA LEU A 20 -4.70 -0.09 3.77
C LEU A 20 -5.38 -0.91 2.66
N ASP A 21 -4.64 -1.82 2.03
CA ASP A 21 -5.19 -2.70 1.00
C ASP A 21 -6.36 -3.55 1.50
N GLY A 22 -6.18 -4.21 2.65
CA GLY A 22 -7.23 -5.02 3.26
C GLY A 22 -8.47 -4.21 3.63
N LEU A 23 -8.31 -2.97 4.11
CA LEU A 23 -9.44 -2.07 4.38
C LEU A 23 -10.16 -1.68 3.10
N TRP A 24 -9.44 -1.33 2.03
CA TRP A 24 -10.07 -1.06 0.73
C TRP A 24 -10.92 -2.24 0.25
N MET A 25 -10.40 -3.46 0.35
CA MET A 25 -11.14 -4.67 -0.01
C MET A 25 -12.38 -4.87 0.86
N ILE A 26 -12.25 -4.74 2.19
CA ILE A 26 -13.35 -4.93 3.14
C ILE A 26 -14.45 -3.86 2.95
N GLU A 27 -14.09 -2.58 2.91
CA GLU A 27 -15.07 -1.49 2.75
C GLU A 27 -15.80 -1.58 1.40
N THR A 28 -15.07 -1.91 0.33
CA THR A 28 -15.67 -2.05 -0.99
C THR A 28 -16.64 -3.22 -1.02
N GLU A 29 -16.28 -4.35 -0.40
CA GLU A 29 -17.16 -5.51 -0.27
C GLU A 29 -18.43 -5.17 0.54
N GLU A 30 -18.27 -4.51 1.70
CA GLU A 30 -19.39 -4.09 2.56
C GLU A 30 -20.34 -3.12 1.85
N MET A 31 -19.81 -2.20 1.03
CA MET A 31 -20.62 -1.25 0.26
C MET A 31 -21.29 -1.87 -0.97
N THR A 32 -20.69 -2.92 -1.53
CA THR A 32 -21.12 -3.52 -2.79
C THR A 32 -21.40 -5.01 -2.60
N ASN A 33 -20.46 -5.86 -3.03
CA ASN A 33 -20.44 -7.30 -2.85
C ASN A 33 -19.03 -7.81 -3.14
N TRP A 34 -18.78 -9.09 -2.82
CA TRP A 34 -17.50 -9.74 -3.04
C TRP A 34 -17.00 -9.67 -4.48
N GLU A 35 -17.87 -9.95 -5.46
CA GLU A 35 -17.50 -9.99 -6.88
C GLU A 35 -17.00 -8.63 -7.38
N THR A 36 -17.71 -7.55 -7.01
CA THR A 36 -17.35 -6.19 -7.39
C THR A 36 -16.05 -5.75 -6.71
N ALA A 37 -15.91 -6.02 -5.41
CA ALA A 37 -14.68 -5.72 -4.68
C ALA A 37 -13.47 -6.46 -5.27
N LEU A 38 -13.62 -7.76 -5.53
CA LEU A 38 -12.56 -8.58 -6.11
C LEU A 38 -12.19 -8.14 -7.52
N LYS A 39 -13.18 -7.75 -8.35
CA LYS A 39 -12.94 -7.19 -9.68
C LYS A 39 -12.06 -5.94 -9.59
N ILE A 40 -12.39 -5.01 -8.71
CA ILE A 40 -11.61 -3.78 -8.51
C ILE A 40 -10.20 -4.13 -8.01
N ASP A 41 -10.10 -4.98 -6.99
CA ASP A 41 -8.86 -5.45 -6.37
C ASP A 41 -7.90 -6.07 -7.40
N VAL A 42 -8.40 -6.98 -8.25
CA VAL A 42 -7.65 -7.60 -9.35
C VAL A 42 -7.09 -6.54 -10.31
N ILE A 43 -7.88 -5.52 -10.66
CA ILE A 43 -7.44 -4.44 -11.56
C ILE A 43 -6.38 -3.56 -10.89
N VAL A 44 -6.57 -3.23 -9.61
CA VAL A 44 -5.63 -2.43 -8.81
C VAL A 44 -4.29 -3.15 -8.72
N TRP A 45 -4.28 -4.40 -8.26
CA TRP A 45 -3.05 -5.17 -8.08
C TRP A 45 -2.34 -5.43 -9.39
N LYS A 46 -3.03 -5.80 -10.47
CA LYS A 46 -2.41 -5.95 -11.81
C LYS A 46 -1.66 -4.68 -12.22
N LYS A 47 -2.28 -3.51 -12.05
CA LYS A 47 -1.64 -2.23 -12.40
C LYS A 47 -0.51 -1.89 -11.43
N LEU A 48 -0.69 -2.15 -10.13
CA LEU A 48 0.31 -1.89 -9.10
C LEU A 48 1.56 -2.76 -9.32
N LEU A 49 1.42 -4.06 -9.60
CA LEU A 49 2.58 -4.94 -9.78
C LEU A 49 3.41 -4.58 -11.02
N ASN A 50 2.76 -4.17 -12.12
CA ASN A 50 3.47 -3.62 -13.29
C ASN A 50 4.26 -2.34 -12.95
N ILE A 51 3.77 -1.52 -12.02
CA ILE A 51 4.50 -0.34 -11.51
C ILE A 51 5.65 -0.79 -10.59
N VAL A 52 5.39 -1.70 -9.67
CA VAL A 52 6.36 -2.27 -8.73
C VAL A 52 7.53 -2.90 -9.48
N ILE A 53 7.27 -3.74 -10.47
CA ILE A 53 8.33 -4.40 -11.28
C ILE A 53 9.20 -3.37 -11.97
N ARG A 54 8.62 -2.33 -12.59
CA ARG A 54 9.41 -1.25 -13.21
C ARG A 54 10.25 -0.48 -12.19
N ARG A 55 9.69 -0.21 -11.01
CA ARG A 55 10.42 0.47 -9.91
C ARG A 55 11.56 -0.40 -9.39
N LEU A 56 11.32 -1.68 -9.16
CA LEU A 56 12.31 -2.64 -8.69
C LEU A 56 13.40 -2.87 -9.74
N LYS A 57 13.05 -3.03 -11.02
CA LYS A 57 14.01 -3.10 -12.12
C LYS A 57 14.99 -1.91 -12.08
N LYS A 58 14.47 -0.69 -11.95
CA LYS A 58 15.29 0.53 -11.83
C LYS A 58 16.11 0.57 -10.54
N TYR A 59 15.50 0.22 -9.41
CA TYR A 59 16.15 0.23 -8.10
C TYR A 59 17.32 -0.76 -8.02
N LEU A 60 17.13 -1.94 -8.61
CA LEU A 60 18.12 -3.01 -8.68
C LEU A 60 19.12 -2.85 -9.84
N GLN A 61 18.97 -1.81 -10.66
CA GLN A 61 19.83 -1.52 -11.81
C GLN A 61 19.88 -2.68 -12.82
N LEU A 62 18.72 -3.27 -13.10
CA LEU A 62 18.57 -4.36 -14.04
C LEU A 62 18.21 -3.80 -15.41
N GLU A 63 19.03 -4.02 -16.43
CA GLU A 63 18.84 -3.41 -17.76
C GLU A 63 17.93 -4.24 -18.68
N LYS A 64 18.05 -5.57 -18.63
CA LYS A 64 17.34 -6.51 -19.53
C LYS A 64 16.00 -6.96 -18.94
N ASN A 65 15.09 -7.38 -19.82
CA ASN A 65 13.85 -8.09 -19.45
C ASN A 65 14.00 -9.61 -19.64
N ASP A 66 15.07 -10.20 -19.12
CA ASP A 66 15.34 -11.64 -19.23
C ASP A 66 14.78 -12.43 -18.04
N LEU A 67 14.82 -13.76 -18.14
CA LEU A 67 14.30 -14.64 -17.09
C LEU A 67 15.02 -14.41 -15.76
N ARG A 68 16.35 -14.29 -15.77
CA ARG A 68 17.16 -13.99 -14.58
C ARG A 68 16.64 -12.76 -13.82
N ASN A 69 16.51 -11.63 -14.50
CA ASN A 69 16.12 -10.38 -13.90
C ASN A 69 14.67 -10.43 -13.39
N LEU A 70 13.78 -11.17 -14.08
CA LEU A 70 12.44 -11.43 -13.56
C LEU A 70 12.47 -12.21 -12.24
N ILE A 71 13.28 -13.27 -12.16
CA ILE A 71 13.43 -14.04 -10.91
C ILE A 71 13.99 -13.15 -9.80
N ASP A 72 15.01 -12.34 -10.08
CA ASP A 72 15.57 -11.39 -9.11
C ASP A 72 14.50 -10.40 -8.60
N ILE A 73 13.68 -9.83 -9.49
CA ILE A 73 12.62 -8.89 -9.11
C ILE A 73 11.54 -9.58 -8.25
N LEU A 74 11.06 -10.75 -8.67
CA LEU A 74 10.00 -11.48 -7.96
C LEU A 74 10.46 -11.92 -6.57
N THR A 75 11.65 -12.53 -6.49
CA THR A 75 12.21 -13.03 -5.22
C THR A 75 12.57 -11.89 -4.27
N PHE A 76 13.10 -10.77 -4.79
CA PHE A 76 13.33 -9.56 -4.00
C PHE A 76 12.04 -9.01 -3.40
N ARG A 77 10.98 -8.87 -4.21
CA ARG A 77 9.66 -8.45 -3.74
C ARG A 77 9.12 -9.41 -2.67
N TRP A 78 9.11 -10.71 -2.97
CA TRP A 78 8.57 -11.73 -2.09
C TRP A 78 9.28 -11.76 -0.73
N SER A 79 10.61 -11.61 -0.73
CA SER A 79 11.37 -11.49 0.51
C SER A 79 11.00 -10.25 1.32
N ILE A 80 10.72 -9.11 0.68
CA ILE A 80 10.25 -7.89 1.36
C ILE A 80 8.86 -8.09 1.96
N GLU A 81 7.96 -8.73 1.22
CA GLU A 81 6.58 -9.01 1.63
C GLU A 81 6.47 -10.16 2.65
N GLY A 82 7.57 -10.84 2.97
CA GLY A 82 7.60 -11.91 3.97
C GLY A 82 7.10 -13.27 3.47
N TRP A 83 7.25 -13.55 2.17
CA TRP A 83 7.03 -14.89 1.62
C TRP A 83 8.18 -15.81 1.99
N GLU A 84 7.88 -17.09 2.24
CA GLU A 84 8.90 -18.14 2.36
C GLU A 84 8.88 -19.02 1.12
N TYR A 85 10.03 -19.19 0.49
CA TYR A 85 10.14 -19.94 -0.77
C TYR A 85 11.52 -20.54 -0.99
N LYS A 86 11.59 -21.48 -1.92
CA LYS A 86 12.81 -22.14 -2.40
C LYS A 86 12.90 -22.01 -3.91
N VAL A 87 14.06 -21.65 -4.42
CA VAL A 87 14.34 -21.61 -5.86
C VAL A 87 15.08 -22.88 -6.25
N LEU A 88 14.42 -23.71 -7.06
CA LEU A 88 14.92 -24.97 -7.57
C LEU A 88 15.33 -24.76 -9.04
N LYS A 89 16.59 -25.07 -9.34
CA LYS A 89 17.14 -24.99 -10.70
C LYS A 89 16.96 -26.34 -11.39
N SER A 90 16.58 -26.31 -12.67
CA SER A 90 16.60 -27.48 -13.56
C SER A 90 17.75 -27.34 -14.57
N GLU A 91 18.27 -28.47 -15.05
CA GLU A 91 19.38 -28.52 -16.01
C GLU A 91 19.01 -27.96 -17.40
N ASP A 92 17.72 -27.78 -17.68
CA ASP A 92 17.15 -27.37 -18.97
C ASP A 92 16.81 -25.87 -19.07
N GLY A 93 17.38 -25.03 -18.19
CA GLY A 93 17.13 -23.58 -18.20
C GLY A 93 15.76 -23.18 -17.61
N LYS A 94 15.04 -24.13 -17.00
CA LYS A 94 13.81 -23.86 -16.26
C LYS A 94 14.10 -23.51 -14.80
N VAL A 95 13.31 -22.59 -14.27
CA VAL A 95 13.34 -22.21 -12.85
C VAL A 95 12.02 -22.61 -12.22
N LYS A 96 12.06 -23.38 -11.13
CA LYS A 96 10.88 -23.63 -10.31
C LYS A 96 11.04 -22.94 -8.97
N ILE A 97 10.12 -22.05 -8.62
CA ILE A 97 10.04 -21.49 -7.28
C ILE A 97 8.88 -22.17 -6.55
N VAL A 98 9.17 -22.72 -5.38
CA VAL A 98 8.18 -23.33 -4.48
C VAL A 98 8.00 -22.41 -3.30
N VAL A 99 6.78 -21.93 -3.09
CA VAL A 99 6.39 -21.08 -1.96
C VAL A 99 5.76 -21.95 -0.90
N ASP A 100 6.42 -22.00 0.26
CA ASP A 100 5.99 -22.75 1.44
C ASP A 100 5.10 -21.89 2.35
N GLN A 101 5.26 -20.55 2.32
CA GLN A 101 4.36 -19.62 3.00
C GLN A 101 3.97 -18.43 2.13
N CYS A 102 2.66 -18.28 1.93
CA CYS A 102 2.05 -17.15 1.23
C CYS A 102 1.43 -16.18 2.26
N PRO A 103 1.90 -14.91 2.35
CA PRO A 103 1.39 -13.97 3.36
C PRO A 103 -0.09 -13.65 3.18
N TYR A 104 -0.61 -13.71 1.94
CA TYR A 104 -2.03 -13.49 1.65
C TYR A 104 -2.89 -14.64 2.20
N GLN A 105 -2.47 -15.90 2.00
CA GLN A 105 -3.15 -17.05 2.57
C GLN A 105 -3.10 -17.02 4.11
N ALA A 106 -1.95 -16.65 4.68
CA ALA A 106 -1.79 -16.53 6.13
C ALA A 106 -2.69 -15.43 6.71
N ALA A 107 -2.84 -14.29 6.01
CA ALA A 107 -3.74 -13.22 6.41
C ALA A 107 -5.21 -13.66 6.36
N MET A 108 -5.63 -14.30 5.27
CA MET A 108 -6.99 -14.81 5.12
C MET A 108 -7.33 -15.90 6.16
N SER A 109 -6.37 -16.76 6.49
CA SER A 109 -6.57 -17.84 7.47
C SER A 109 -6.74 -17.34 8.91
N ARG A 110 -6.39 -16.07 9.21
CA ARG A 110 -6.65 -15.45 10.51
C ARG A 110 -8.12 -15.06 10.70
N ASN A 111 -8.90 -15.00 9.62
CA ASN A 111 -10.32 -14.72 9.68
C ASN A 111 -11.12 -15.93 9.19
N PRO A 112 -11.69 -16.75 10.09
CA PRO A 112 -12.46 -17.94 9.73
C PRO A 112 -13.62 -17.64 8.76
N GLU A 113 -14.24 -16.46 8.86
CA GLU A 113 -15.36 -16.00 8.01
C GLU A 113 -14.95 -15.66 6.57
N ARG A 114 -13.67 -15.79 6.23
CA ARG A 114 -13.15 -15.54 4.88
C ARG A 114 -12.45 -16.76 4.29
N THR A 115 -12.56 -17.93 4.93
CA THR A 115 -11.87 -19.15 4.49
C THR A 115 -12.37 -19.59 3.11
N GLU A 116 -13.66 -19.46 2.84
CA GLU A 116 -14.32 -19.80 1.58
C GLU A 116 -13.89 -18.92 0.40
N LYS A 117 -13.29 -17.75 0.69
CA LYS A 117 -12.76 -16.83 -0.33
C LYS A 117 -11.35 -17.17 -0.77
N GLN A 118 -10.61 -17.99 -0.02
CA GLN A 118 -9.22 -18.35 -0.36
C GLN A 118 -9.09 -19.00 -1.75
N PRO A 119 -9.96 -19.97 -2.14
CA PRO A 119 -9.89 -20.54 -3.48
C PRO A 119 -10.17 -19.53 -4.59
N LEU A 120 -11.06 -18.57 -4.33
CA LEU A 120 -11.43 -17.51 -5.28
C LEU A 120 -10.24 -16.58 -5.52
N ILE A 121 -9.56 -16.15 -4.45
CA ILE A 121 -8.34 -15.34 -4.58
C ILE A 121 -7.28 -16.07 -5.40
N CYS A 122 -7.08 -17.38 -5.18
CA CYS A 122 -6.13 -18.13 -6.00
C CYS A 122 -6.53 -18.18 -7.47
N LYS A 123 -7.79 -18.55 -7.77
CA LYS A 123 -8.31 -18.75 -9.14
C LYS A 123 -8.44 -17.45 -9.93
N GLU A 124 -9.04 -16.43 -9.32
CA GLU A 124 -9.51 -15.24 -10.02
C GLU A 124 -8.54 -14.07 -9.91
N MET A 125 -7.68 -14.08 -8.89
CA MET A 125 -6.65 -13.07 -8.71
C MET A 125 -5.27 -13.65 -8.99
N CYS A 126 -4.72 -14.50 -8.12
CA CYS A 126 -3.31 -14.89 -8.13
C CYS A 126 -2.86 -15.49 -9.47
N ILE A 127 -3.61 -16.45 -10.02
CA ILE A 127 -3.28 -17.10 -11.31
C ILE A 127 -3.26 -16.10 -12.48
N PRO A 128 -4.37 -15.42 -12.82
CA PRO A 128 -4.40 -14.51 -13.96
C PRO A 128 -3.51 -13.28 -13.75
N PHE A 129 -3.29 -12.87 -12.49
CA PHE A 129 -2.39 -11.79 -12.12
C PHE A 129 -0.94 -12.09 -12.49
N TYR A 130 -0.37 -13.19 -11.99
CA TYR A 130 1.02 -13.53 -12.29
C TYR A 130 1.22 -13.87 -13.77
N LYS A 131 0.26 -14.54 -14.41
CA LYS A 131 0.30 -14.77 -15.85
C LYS A 131 0.44 -13.46 -16.62
N SER A 132 -0.48 -12.52 -16.40
CA SER A 132 -0.46 -11.22 -17.09
C SER A 132 0.81 -10.42 -16.81
N VAL A 133 1.33 -10.49 -15.59
CA VAL A 133 2.53 -9.73 -15.21
C VAL A 133 3.80 -10.30 -15.85
N VAL A 134 3.93 -11.62 -15.93
CA VAL A 134 5.06 -12.27 -16.62
C VAL A 134 5.00 -11.95 -18.12
N GLU A 135 3.84 -12.12 -18.76
CA GLU A 135 3.64 -11.80 -20.18
C GLU A 135 3.97 -10.32 -20.48
N ASN A 136 3.53 -9.39 -19.63
CA ASN A 136 3.83 -7.96 -19.80
C ASN A 136 5.33 -7.63 -19.61
N TYR A 137 6.06 -8.43 -18.84
CA TYR A 137 7.48 -8.20 -18.60
C TYR A 137 8.31 -8.67 -19.82
N ASN A 138 8.03 -9.87 -20.30
CA ASN A 138 8.57 -10.42 -21.54
C ASN A 138 7.66 -11.56 -22.03
N GLU A 139 7.08 -11.38 -23.22
CA GLU A 139 6.15 -12.34 -23.84
C GLU A 139 6.76 -13.72 -24.10
N ASN A 140 8.10 -13.82 -24.20
CA ASN A 140 8.81 -15.07 -24.42
C ASN A 140 9.05 -15.86 -23.12
N ILE A 141 8.69 -15.31 -21.95
CA ILE A 141 8.76 -16.04 -20.68
C ILE A 141 7.43 -16.73 -20.44
N ILE A 142 7.48 -18.06 -20.36
CA ILE A 142 6.34 -18.91 -20.06
C ILE A 142 6.29 -19.15 -18.56
N LEU A 143 5.14 -18.84 -17.93
CA LEU A 143 4.83 -19.21 -16.56
C LEU A 143 3.82 -20.38 -16.53
N ASN A 144 4.21 -21.47 -15.91
CA ASN A 144 3.36 -22.61 -15.59
C ASN A 144 3.22 -22.76 -14.08
N ARG A 145 2.01 -23.10 -13.62
CA ARG A 145 1.70 -23.33 -12.21
C ARG A 145 0.79 -24.56 -12.09
N THR A 146 1.09 -25.43 -11.13
CA THR A 146 0.43 -26.72 -10.92
C THR A 146 -0.02 -26.95 -9.47
N ALA A 147 0.52 -26.19 -8.52
CA ALA A 147 0.20 -26.27 -7.10
C ALA A 147 -0.18 -24.89 -6.53
N PHE A 148 -1.23 -24.86 -5.71
CA PHE A 148 -1.82 -23.65 -5.15
C PHE A 148 -2.34 -23.88 -3.73
N MET A 149 -1.74 -23.21 -2.74
CA MET A 149 -2.15 -23.35 -1.33
C MET A 149 -3.62 -23.06 -1.08
N GLY A 150 -4.17 -22.01 -1.71
CA GLY A 150 -5.59 -21.69 -1.57
C GLY A 150 -6.55 -22.67 -2.26
N LEU A 151 -6.02 -23.65 -3.02
CA LEU A 151 -6.79 -24.73 -3.64
C LEU A 151 -6.58 -26.09 -2.96
N GLY A 152 -5.86 -26.12 -1.83
CA GLY A 152 -5.67 -27.31 -1.00
C GLY A 152 -4.28 -27.95 -1.08
N ASP A 153 -3.37 -27.44 -1.92
CA ASP A 153 -1.99 -27.92 -1.95
C ASP A 153 -1.18 -27.44 -0.73
N SER A 154 -0.11 -28.15 -0.39
CA SER A 154 0.79 -27.75 0.71
C SER A 154 1.69 -26.56 0.35
N SER A 155 1.79 -26.20 -0.93
CA SER A 155 2.68 -25.13 -1.43
C SER A 155 2.10 -24.51 -2.70
N CYS A 156 2.57 -23.30 -3.05
CA CYS A 156 2.35 -22.74 -4.39
C CYS A 156 3.61 -22.96 -5.25
N ASP A 157 3.47 -23.27 -6.53
CA ASP A 157 4.61 -23.29 -7.45
C ASP A 157 4.54 -22.24 -8.55
N PHE A 158 5.73 -21.86 -9.03
CA PHE A 158 5.97 -20.97 -10.16
C PHE A 158 7.08 -21.58 -11.01
N SER A 159 6.70 -22.22 -12.11
CA SER A 159 7.64 -22.82 -13.06
C SER A 159 7.81 -21.88 -14.26
N LEU A 160 8.95 -21.21 -14.35
CA LEU A 160 9.27 -20.25 -15.41
C LEU A 160 10.31 -20.81 -16.38
N SER A 161 10.12 -20.51 -17.67
CA SER A 161 11.03 -20.91 -18.75
C SER A 161 10.99 -19.91 -19.90
N PHE A 162 12.02 -19.88 -20.73
CA PHE A 162 12.03 -19.11 -21.97
C PHE A 162 11.53 -19.99 -23.14
N GLU A 163 10.70 -19.45 -24.02
CA GLU A 163 10.08 -20.19 -25.15
C GLU A 163 11.10 -20.58 -26.22
N ASP A 164 12.03 -19.67 -26.54
CA ASP A 164 13.02 -19.90 -27.59
C ASP A 164 14.28 -20.64 -27.08
N LYS A 165 14.39 -21.91 -27.46
CA LYS A 165 15.55 -22.77 -27.16
C LYS A 165 16.78 -22.48 -28.04
N THR A 166 16.66 -21.58 -29.02
CA THR A 166 17.73 -21.25 -29.98
C THR A 166 18.55 -20.02 -29.60
N LEU A 167 18.10 -19.24 -28.62
CA LEU A 167 18.85 -18.11 -28.06
C LEU A 167 20.07 -18.59 -27.26
N ASP A 168 21.18 -17.87 -27.42
CA ASP A 168 22.46 -18.19 -26.79
C ASP A 168 22.32 -18.24 -25.26
N LYS A 169 23.05 -19.11 -24.56
CA LYS A 169 22.96 -19.24 -23.08
C LYS A 169 23.20 -17.91 -22.33
N ALA A 170 23.90 -16.97 -22.97
CA ALA A 170 24.15 -15.62 -22.47
C ALA A 170 22.94 -14.68 -22.58
N GLU A 171 22.00 -14.95 -23.48
CA GLU A 171 20.78 -14.16 -23.73
C GLU A 171 19.58 -14.65 -22.91
N GLN A 172 19.56 -15.93 -22.55
CA GLN A 172 18.53 -16.51 -21.67
C GLN A 172 18.59 -15.97 -20.23
N GLY A 173 19.75 -15.41 -19.83
CA GLY A 173 20.00 -14.95 -18.46
C GLY A 173 20.03 -16.14 -17.49
N GLY A 174 21.22 -16.59 -17.10
CA GLY A 174 21.35 -17.68 -16.13
C GLY A 174 20.64 -17.39 -14.80
N ILE A 175 20.28 -18.41 -14.03
CA ILE A 175 19.54 -18.25 -12.78
C ILE A 175 20.44 -17.57 -11.73
N PRO A 176 19.94 -16.60 -10.92
CA PRO A 176 20.73 -15.99 -9.85
C PRO A 176 21.44 -17.06 -9.00
N GLU A 177 22.74 -16.91 -8.78
CA GLU A 177 23.53 -17.86 -7.97
C GLU A 177 23.06 -17.87 -6.52
N GLU A 178 22.72 -16.69 -6.01
CA GLU A 178 22.16 -16.49 -4.68
C GLU A 178 20.99 -15.51 -4.72
N ILE A 179 20.01 -15.75 -3.85
CA ILE A 179 18.91 -14.81 -3.62
C ILE A 179 19.44 -13.61 -2.86
N ARG A 180 19.13 -12.42 -3.36
CA ARG A 180 19.54 -11.15 -2.74
C ARG A 180 18.96 -11.04 -1.33
N LYS A 181 19.84 -10.81 -0.34
CA LYS A 181 19.43 -10.53 1.05
C LYS A 181 18.81 -9.13 1.14
N ILE A 182 17.65 -9.06 1.80
CA ILE A 182 16.89 -7.81 1.99
C ILE A 182 17.45 -7.00 3.17
N LYS A 183 17.63 -5.70 2.96
CA LYS A 183 17.99 -4.72 3.98
C LYS A 183 16.79 -3.86 4.37
N LYS A 184 16.94 -3.04 5.41
CA LYS A 184 15.88 -2.10 5.85
C LYS A 184 15.55 -1.07 4.78
N GLU A 185 16.56 -0.58 4.06
CA GLU A 185 16.41 0.44 3.03
C GLU A 185 15.62 -0.10 1.82
N ASP A 186 15.80 -1.39 1.51
CA ASP A 186 15.05 -2.10 0.46
C ASP A 186 13.56 -2.14 0.82
N LYS A 187 13.23 -2.50 2.07
CA LYS A 187 11.86 -2.49 2.59
C LYS A 187 11.27 -1.09 2.57
N LEU A 188 12.00 -0.09 3.05
CA LEU A 188 11.54 1.29 3.09
C LEU A 188 11.25 1.79 1.68
N PHE A 189 12.15 1.56 0.73
CA PHE A 189 11.94 1.88 -0.68
C PHE A 189 10.65 1.24 -1.20
N TYR A 190 10.46 -0.05 -0.96
CA TYR A 190 9.28 -0.77 -1.43
C TYR A 190 7.99 -0.22 -0.83
N PHE A 191 7.88 -0.15 0.49
CA PHE A 191 6.63 0.23 1.14
C PHE A 191 6.32 1.73 0.93
N GLU A 192 7.29 2.63 1.12
CA GLU A 192 7.06 4.08 0.94
C GLU A 192 6.65 4.42 -0.49
N LYS A 193 7.36 3.91 -1.50
CA LYS A 193 7.09 4.26 -2.91
C LYS A 193 5.75 3.71 -3.40
N ASN A 194 5.31 2.58 -2.87
CA ASN A 194 4.09 1.94 -3.33
C ASN A 194 2.85 2.33 -2.52
N PHE A 195 2.98 2.81 -1.28
CA PHE A 195 1.83 3.10 -0.39
C PHE A 195 0.79 4.04 -1.01
N ARG A 196 1.19 5.27 -1.39
CA ARG A 196 0.27 6.23 -2.04
C ARG A 196 -0.14 5.81 -3.45
N THR A 197 0.66 4.98 -4.11
CA THR A 197 0.30 4.48 -5.46
C THR A 197 -0.82 3.46 -5.35
N LEU A 198 -0.75 2.55 -4.38
CA LEU A 198 -1.80 1.59 -4.07
C LEU A 198 -3.11 2.32 -3.76
N ASP A 199 -3.07 3.28 -2.84
CA ASP A 199 -4.23 4.09 -2.45
C ASP A 199 -4.88 4.80 -3.66
N GLY A 200 -4.07 5.56 -4.42
CA GLY A 200 -4.57 6.28 -5.59
C GLY A 200 -5.11 5.35 -6.68
N LEU A 201 -4.56 4.14 -6.82
CA LEU A 201 -5.11 3.14 -7.74
C LEU A 201 -6.47 2.65 -7.29
N TRP A 202 -6.65 2.37 -5.99
CA TRP A 202 -7.96 2.02 -5.44
C TRP A 202 -8.98 3.11 -5.72
N VAL A 203 -8.72 4.36 -5.34
CA VAL A 203 -9.63 5.50 -5.61
C VAL A 203 -10.00 5.59 -7.09
N ILE A 204 -9.00 5.54 -7.99
CA ILE A 204 -9.25 5.68 -9.44
C ILE A 204 -10.07 4.51 -10.01
N LYS A 205 -9.85 3.28 -9.52
CA LYS A 205 -10.56 2.11 -10.03
C LYS A 205 -11.96 2.02 -9.48
N THR A 206 -12.14 2.32 -8.20
CA THR A 206 -13.45 2.47 -7.59
C THR A 206 -14.26 3.58 -8.25
N GLU A 207 -13.67 4.75 -8.53
CA GLU A 207 -14.36 5.86 -9.23
C GLU A 207 -14.87 5.43 -10.62
N ARG A 208 -14.08 4.63 -11.35
CA ARG A 208 -14.47 4.16 -12.68
C ARG A 208 -15.60 3.14 -12.65
N GLU A 209 -15.63 2.28 -11.64
CA GLU A 209 -16.61 1.20 -11.52
C GLU A 209 -17.90 1.67 -10.84
N LEU A 210 -17.81 2.56 -9.85
CA LEU A 210 -18.93 2.94 -8.96
C LEU A 210 -19.28 4.44 -9.01
N GLY A 211 -18.49 5.26 -9.71
CA GLY A 211 -18.64 6.71 -9.73
C GLY A 211 -17.92 7.43 -8.58
N TRP A 212 -17.77 8.75 -8.71
CA TRP A 212 -17.01 9.58 -7.77
C TRP A 212 -17.58 9.57 -6.35
N ASP A 213 -18.89 9.75 -6.20
CA ASP A 213 -19.50 9.86 -4.87
C ASP A 213 -19.34 8.58 -4.05
N ALA A 214 -19.46 7.42 -4.70
CA ALA A 214 -19.21 6.13 -4.06
C ALA A 214 -17.72 5.96 -3.71
N ALA A 215 -16.82 6.31 -4.63
CA ALA A 215 -15.38 6.25 -4.40
C ALA A 215 -14.94 7.15 -3.24
N LEU A 216 -15.44 8.39 -3.16
CA LEU A 216 -15.13 9.32 -2.09
C LEU A 216 -15.66 8.81 -0.74
N LYS A 217 -16.89 8.26 -0.69
CA LYS A 217 -17.43 7.64 0.54
C LYS A 217 -16.58 6.46 1.00
N LEU A 218 -16.14 5.59 0.08
CA LEU A 218 -15.24 4.49 0.39
C LEU A 218 -13.89 5.01 0.90
N ASP A 219 -13.30 5.99 0.23
CA ASP A 219 -12.03 6.60 0.61
C ASP A 219 -12.11 7.16 2.05
N ILE A 220 -13.19 7.87 2.37
CA ILE A 220 -13.45 8.37 3.73
C ILE A 220 -13.53 7.21 4.74
N SER A 221 -14.30 6.15 4.46
CA SER A 221 -14.45 5.00 5.36
C SER A 221 -13.13 4.27 5.60
N VAL A 222 -12.36 4.03 4.52
CA VAL A 222 -11.06 3.38 4.57
C VAL A 222 -10.08 4.20 5.41
N TRP A 223 -9.95 5.49 5.14
CA TRP A 223 -9.03 6.35 5.88
C TRP A 223 -9.47 6.57 7.34
N GLN A 224 -10.78 6.60 7.64
CA GLN A 224 -11.31 6.58 9.00
C GLN A 224 -10.83 5.34 9.78
N LYS A 225 -11.08 4.14 9.25
CA LYS A 225 -10.67 2.88 9.89
C LYS A 225 -9.14 2.77 9.98
N LEU A 226 -8.43 3.22 8.94
CA LEU A 226 -6.97 3.20 8.93
C LEU A 226 -6.38 4.14 9.98
N TYR A 227 -6.89 5.36 10.14
CA TYR A 227 -6.38 6.32 11.14
C TYR A 227 -6.57 5.82 12.56
N ILE A 228 -7.69 5.15 12.87
CA ILE A 228 -7.89 4.49 14.17
C ILE A 228 -6.76 3.48 14.45
N ILE A 229 -6.42 2.66 13.46
CA ILE A 229 -5.33 1.67 13.58
C ILE A 229 -3.96 2.36 13.68
N ILE A 230 -3.71 3.38 12.86
CA ILE A 230 -2.46 4.14 12.85
C ILE A 230 -2.24 4.80 14.21
N PHE A 231 -3.24 5.48 14.76
CA PHE A 231 -3.13 6.13 16.07
C PHE A 231 -2.72 5.14 17.15
N ARG A 232 -3.41 4.00 17.24
CA ARG A 232 -3.07 2.96 18.22
C ARG A 232 -1.63 2.46 18.07
N ARG A 233 -1.17 2.26 16.83
CA ARG A 233 0.21 1.85 16.52
C ARG A 233 1.22 2.93 16.91
N VAL A 234 0.95 4.18 16.55
CA VAL A 234 1.85 5.32 16.77
C VAL A 234 1.94 5.68 18.25
N ILE A 235 0.82 5.74 18.98
CA ILE A 235 0.79 5.96 20.44
C ILE A 235 1.68 4.93 21.14
N LYS A 236 1.54 3.65 20.77
CA LYS A 236 2.38 2.58 21.32
C LYS A 236 3.85 2.74 20.94
N TYR A 237 4.14 3.06 19.68
CA TYR A 237 5.50 3.23 19.17
C TYR A 237 6.23 4.42 19.80
N LEU A 238 5.52 5.53 20.01
CA LEU A 238 6.04 6.73 20.68
C LEU A 238 6.00 6.64 22.21
N ASN A 239 5.45 5.55 22.76
CA ASN A 239 5.26 5.34 24.19
C ASN A 239 4.48 6.47 24.90
N ILE A 240 3.47 7.01 24.23
CA ILE A 240 2.58 8.03 24.79
C ILE A 240 1.64 7.38 25.81
N LYS A 241 1.58 7.94 27.02
CA LYS A 241 0.76 7.44 28.13
C LYS A 241 -0.43 8.33 28.46
N GLY A 242 -0.33 9.62 28.13
CA GLY A 242 -1.39 10.60 28.33
C GLY A 242 -2.33 10.69 27.14
N ASN A 243 -3.30 11.58 27.27
CA ASN A 243 -4.23 11.98 26.22
C ASN A 243 -4.42 13.50 26.16
N THR A 244 -3.35 14.25 26.48
CA THR A 244 -3.37 15.71 26.48
C THR A 244 -3.39 16.27 25.05
N LEU A 245 -3.65 17.56 24.92
CA LEU A 245 -3.55 18.25 23.63
C LEU A 245 -2.15 18.14 23.02
N GLU A 246 -1.10 18.26 23.85
CA GLU A 246 0.29 18.09 23.41
C GLU A 246 0.56 16.66 22.92
N ASP A 247 0.05 15.65 23.63
CA ASP A 247 0.18 14.24 23.22
C ASP A 247 -0.49 14.01 21.85
N LEU A 248 -1.69 14.58 21.61
CA LEU A 248 -2.38 14.48 20.33
C LEU A 248 -1.58 15.15 19.20
N VAL A 249 -1.09 16.37 19.44
CA VAL A 249 -0.26 17.10 18.49
C VAL A 249 1.00 16.29 18.14
N ASN A 250 1.62 15.63 19.11
CA ASN A 250 2.76 14.77 18.89
C ASN A 250 2.43 13.55 18.00
N VAL A 251 1.28 12.90 18.22
CA VAL A 251 0.80 11.78 17.37
C VAL A 251 0.55 12.25 15.93
N LEU A 252 -0.24 13.31 15.75
CA LEU A 252 -0.59 13.84 14.43
C LEU A 252 0.65 14.31 13.68
N SER A 253 1.52 15.07 14.35
CA SER A 253 2.77 15.55 13.77
C SER A 253 3.65 14.39 13.31
N PHE A 254 3.77 13.32 14.09
CA PHE A 254 4.53 12.13 13.66
C PHE A 254 3.94 11.49 12.40
N ILE A 255 2.63 11.25 12.38
CA ILE A 255 1.92 10.65 11.24
C ILE A 255 2.13 11.49 9.98
N TRP A 256 1.87 12.79 10.08
CA TRP A 256 1.93 13.70 8.94
C TRP A 256 3.34 13.91 8.41
N ASN A 257 4.38 13.91 9.27
CA ASN A 257 5.77 13.88 8.82
C ASN A 257 6.11 12.59 8.07
N CYS A 258 5.62 11.43 8.51
CA CYS A 258 5.80 10.17 7.78
C CYS A 258 5.12 10.21 6.42
N GLU A 259 3.90 10.76 6.37
CA GLU A 259 3.11 10.93 5.15
C GLU A 259 3.67 11.97 4.17
N GLY A 260 4.65 12.78 4.59
CA GLY A 260 5.35 13.76 3.77
C GLY A 260 4.77 15.18 3.83
N ASN A 261 3.84 15.46 4.75
CA ASN A 261 3.37 16.82 4.97
C ASN A 261 4.47 17.68 5.62
N ILE A 262 4.50 18.96 5.25
CA ILE A 262 5.27 19.98 5.97
C ILE A 262 4.27 20.87 6.69
N HIS A 263 4.45 21.07 7.99
CA HIS A 263 3.50 21.77 8.83
C HIS A 263 4.15 22.55 9.98
N ASN A 264 3.55 23.69 10.30
CA ASN A 264 3.87 24.47 11.49
C ASN A 264 2.91 24.12 12.63
N ILE A 265 3.35 24.29 13.87
CA ILE A 265 2.55 24.02 15.07
C ILE A 265 2.58 25.29 15.92
N PHE A 266 1.41 25.81 16.26
CA PHE A 266 1.21 26.97 17.11
C PHE A 266 0.39 26.55 18.32
N GLN A 267 0.93 26.74 19.52
CA GLN A 267 0.24 26.41 20.77
C GLN A 267 -0.24 27.71 21.41
N GLU A 268 -1.54 27.83 21.64
CA GLU A 268 -2.18 28.98 22.28
C GLU A 268 -2.63 28.57 23.69
N GLY A 269 -1.70 28.67 24.64
CA GLY A 269 -1.91 28.18 26.01
C GLY A 269 -2.14 26.66 26.07
N ASP A 270 -2.80 26.20 27.13
CA ASP A 270 -2.98 24.76 27.37
C ASP A 270 -4.21 24.17 26.65
N ASN A 271 -5.10 25.04 26.15
CA ASN A 271 -6.42 24.63 25.65
C ASN A 271 -6.56 24.69 24.12
N GLN A 272 -5.60 25.25 23.38
CA GLN A 272 -5.70 25.33 21.93
C GLN A 272 -4.36 25.12 21.23
N ALA A 273 -4.40 24.37 20.13
CA ALA A 273 -3.26 24.15 19.24
C ALA A 273 -3.72 24.22 17.79
N THR A 274 -2.94 24.90 16.94
CA THR A 274 -3.17 24.96 15.50
C THR A 274 -2.02 24.27 14.78
N ILE A 275 -2.34 23.31 13.91
CA ILE A 275 -1.37 22.69 13.01
C ILE A 275 -1.66 23.18 11.59
N SER A 276 -0.74 23.96 11.03
CA SER A 276 -0.86 24.57 9.69
C SER A 276 -0.01 23.80 8.70
N ILE A 277 -0.63 23.00 7.82
CA ILE A 277 0.05 22.29 6.73
C ILE A 277 0.34 23.29 5.62
N ILE A 278 1.63 23.50 5.33
CA ILE A 278 2.12 24.43 4.32
C ILE A 278 2.53 23.71 3.03
N GLU A 279 2.81 22.41 3.09
CA GLU A 279 2.96 21.56 1.92
C GLU A 279 2.19 20.26 2.10
N CYS A 280 1.23 20.02 1.20
CA CYS A 280 0.38 18.84 1.19
C CYS A 280 0.77 17.91 0.02
N PRO A 281 1.27 16.69 0.29
CA PRO A 281 1.62 15.72 -0.76
C PRO A 281 0.45 15.37 -1.68
N TYR A 282 -0.78 15.49 -1.19
CA TYR A 282 -1.98 15.23 -1.98
C TYR A 282 -2.19 16.30 -3.05
N ILE A 283 -2.09 17.57 -2.68
CA ILE A 283 -2.16 18.68 -3.66
C ILE A 283 -1.04 18.53 -4.68
N ALA A 284 0.20 18.27 -4.24
CA ALA A 284 1.32 18.03 -5.14
C ALA A 284 1.11 16.81 -6.08
N ALA A 285 0.35 15.80 -5.64
CA ALA A 285 -0.04 14.68 -6.50
C ALA A 285 -1.13 15.07 -7.50
N MET A 286 -2.12 15.88 -7.08
CA MET A 286 -3.18 16.37 -7.95
C MET A 286 -2.67 17.33 -9.03
N GLU A 287 -1.70 18.19 -8.73
CA GLU A 287 -1.06 19.07 -9.72
C GLU A 287 -0.36 18.30 -10.86
N ARG A 288 0.05 17.05 -10.60
CA ARG A 288 0.62 16.15 -11.62
C ARG A 288 -0.46 15.44 -12.45
N ASN A 289 -1.73 15.57 -12.08
CA ASN A 289 -2.90 14.97 -12.73
C ASN A 289 -4.00 16.03 -12.90
N PRO A 290 -3.80 17.06 -13.76
CA PRO A 290 -4.70 18.21 -13.89
C PRO A 290 -6.16 17.84 -14.19
N GLU A 291 -6.38 16.70 -14.85
CA GLU A 291 -7.70 16.18 -15.16
C GLU A 291 -8.54 15.83 -13.92
N ARG A 292 -7.92 15.74 -12.74
CA ARG A 292 -8.57 15.45 -11.45
C ARG A 292 -8.75 16.68 -10.57
N HIS A 293 -8.39 17.88 -11.03
CA HIS A 293 -8.51 19.10 -10.23
C HIS A 293 -9.94 19.38 -9.77
N ASN A 294 -10.94 18.98 -10.57
CA ASN A 294 -12.36 19.06 -10.21
C ASN A 294 -12.75 18.22 -8.98
N ARG A 295 -11.87 17.35 -8.47
CA ARG A 295 -12.10 16.56 -7.26
C ARG A 295 -11.58 17.24 -6.00
N ILE A 296 -10.59 18.13 -6.13
CA ILE A 296 -9.82 18.72 -5.02
C ILE A 296 -10.73 19.30 -3.94
N GLU A 297 -11.76 20.07 -4.34
CA GLU A 297 -12.68 20.71 -3.41
C GLU A 297 -13.36 19.68 -2.49
N SER A 298 -13.97 18.64 -3.04
CA SER A 298 -14.65 17.60 -2.25
C SER A 298 -13.68 16.84 -1.34
N ILE A 299 -12.45 16.55 -1.78
CA ILE A 299 -11.46 15.92 -0.91
C ILE A 299 -11.06 16.85 0.24
N CYS A 300 -10.76 18.11 -0.05
CA CYS A 300 -10.33 19.07 0.96
C CYS A 300 -11.42 19.36 1.99
N LYS A 301 -12.68 19.47 1.57
CA LYS A 301 -13.83 19.77 2.45
C LYS A 301 -14.34 18.53 3.18
N ASP A 302 -14.57 17.44 2.44
CA ASP A 302 -15.36 16.32 2.94
C ASP A 302 -14.49 15.22 3.55
N MET A 303 -13.25 15.04 3.08
CA MET A 303 -12.42 13.91 3.51
C MET A 303 -11.55 14.23 4.72
N CYS A 304 -10.76 15.31 4.64
CA CYS A 304 -9.68 15.57 5.60
C CYS A 304 -10.12 15.65 7.06
N ILE A 305 -11.30 16.24 7.36
CA ILE A 305 -11.80 16.30 8.73
C ILE A 305 -12.55 15.03 9.14
N SER A 306 -13.24 14.40 8.20
CA SER A 306 -14.10 13.24 8.44
C SER A 306 -13.34 12.04 8.98
N TYR A 307 -12.08 11.83 8.58
CA TYR A 307 -11.26 10.74 9.15
C TYR A 307 -10.55 11.10 10.45
N LEU A 308 -10.32 12.39 10.73
CA LEU A 308 -9.64 12.83 11.94
C LEU A 308 -10.59 12.88 13.14
N GLN A 309 -11.82 13.35 12.94
CA GLN A 309 -12.76 13.58 14.05
C GLN A 309 -13.03 12.31 14.89
N PRO A 310 -13.31 11.12 14.32
CA PRO A 310 -13.57 9.92 15.11
C PRO A 310 -12.37 9.52 15.97
N VAL A 311 -11.15 9.56 15.41
CA VAL A 311 -9.96 9.11 16.11
C VAL A 311 -9.48 10.11 17.17
N ILE A 312 -9.67 11.42 16.93
CA ILE A 312 -9.42 12.46 17.93
C ILE A 312 -10.37 12.30 19.11
N LYS A 313 -11.66 12.04 18.83
CA LYS A 313 -12.67 11.79 19.88
C LYS A 313 -12.39 10.51 20.67
N GLU A 314 -11.89 9.45 20.03
CA GLU A 314 -11.44 8.23 20.72
C GLU A 314 -10.20 8.50 21.59
N PHE A 315 -9.27 9.34 21.12
CA PHE A 315 -8.07 9.71 21.86
C PHE A 315 -8.39 10.55 23.11
N ASN A 316 -9.17 11.61 22.95
CA ASN A 316 -9.69 12.41 24.05
C ASN A 316 -11.04 13.03 23.66
N PRO A 317 -12.17 12.64 24.31
CA PRO A 317 -13.50 13.12 23.94
C PRO A 317 -13.73 14.61 24.24
N LYS A 318 -12.83 15.26 24.99
CA LYS A 318 -12.86 16.70 25.25
C LYS A 318 -12.18 17.55 24.17
N ILE A 319 -11.42 16.92 23.26
CA ILE A 319 -10.75 17.65 22.18
C ILE A 319 -11.68 17.74 20.98
N GLU A 320 -11.90 18.96 20.51
CA GLU A 320 -12.59 19.25 19.25
C GLU A 320 -11.59 19.57 18.16
N VAL A 321 -11.95 19.23 16.92
CA VAL A 321 -11.17 19.53 15.72
C VAL A 321 -12.00 20.38 14.77
N GLU A 322 -11.40 21.45 14.28
CA GLU A 322 -11.98 22.37 13.30
C GLU A 322 -10.99 22.65 12.17
N ARG A 323 -11.50 23.14 11.05
CA ARG A 323 -10.71 23.61 9.90
C ARG A 323 -11.29 24.91 9.37
N ASP A 324 -10.43 25.92 9.19
CA ASP A 324 -10.80 27.22 8.65
C ASP A 324 -10.08 27.55 7.32
N LYS A 325 -8.91 26.96 7.06
CA LYS A 325 -8.15 27.12 5.80
C LYS A 325 -7.93 25.83 5.02
N PHE A 326 -7.94 25.93 3.70
CA PHE A 326 -7.87 24.82 2.74
C PHE A 326 -7.03 25.19 1.51
N MET A 327 -5.83 24.61 1.40
CA MET A 327 -4.96 24.80 0.22
C MET A 327 -5.66 24.48 -1.10
N GLY A 328 -6.46 23.42 -1.12
CA GLY A 328 -7.21 23.02 -2.32
C GLY A 328 -8.31 23.99 -2.75
N LEU A 329 -8.60 25.03 -1.95
CA LEU A 329 -9.56 26.08 -2.24
C LEU A 329 -8.90 27.45 -2.44
N GLY A 330 -7.57 27.50 -2.52
CA GLY A 330 -6.81 28.71 -2.80
C GLY A 330 -6.11 29.35 -1.60
N ASP A 331 -6.24 28.80 -0.39
CA ASP A 331 -5.44 29.25 0.75
C ASP A 331 -3.96 28.84 0.60
N SER A 332 -3.06 29.58 1.25
CA SER A 332 -1.62 29.22 1.25
C SER A 332 -1.29 28.02 2.13
N GLU A 333 -2.21 27.63 3.03
CA GLU A 333 -2.01 26.57 4.02
C GLU A 333 -3.35 25.89 4.38
N CYS A 334 -3.28 24.69 4.95
CA CYS A 334 -4.43 24.05 5.59
C CYS A 334 -4.30 24.13 7.10
N ASN A 335 -5.26 24.77 7.77
CA ASN A 335 -5.27 24.87 9.22
C ASN A 335 -6.15 23.77 9.83
N ILE A 336 -5.59 23.10 10.83
CA ILE A 336 -6.28 22.15 11.70
C ILE A 336 -6.21 22.74 13.11
N ILE A 337 -7.35 23.15 13.64
CA ILE A 337 -7.46 23.78 14.96
C ILE A 337 -7.98 22.73 15.94
N LEU A 338 -7.24 22.50 17.02
CA LEU A 338 -7.55 21.56 18.09
C LEU A 338 -7.87 22.36 19.36
N LYS A 339 -9.05 22.15 19.95
CA LYS A 339 -9.50 22.86 21.15
C LYS A 339 -9.85 21.87 22.25
N LEU A 340 -9.25 22.02 23.43
CA LEU A 340 -9.62 21.27 24.63
C LEU A 340 -10.76 22.00 25.34
N LYS A 341 -11.90 21.33 25.48
CA LYS A 341 -13.01 21.80 26.30
C LYS A 341 -12.75 21.56 27.78
N ASP A 342 -13.24 22.48 28.60
CA ASP A 342 -13.21 22.40 30.08
C ASP A 342 -13.91 21.12 30.60
#